data_AF-A0AAN0K3Q8-F1
#
_entry.id   AF-A0AAN0K3Q8-F1
#
_cell.length_a   1.000
_cell.length_b   1.000
_cell.length_c   1.000
_cell.angle_alpha   90.00
_cell.angle_beta   90.00
_cell.angle_gamma   90.00
#
_symmetry.space_group_name_H-M   'P 1'
#
loop_
_entity.id
_entity.type
_entity.pdbx_description
1 polymer ?
#
loop_
_entity_poly.entity_id
_entity_poly.type
_entity_poly.pdbx_seq_one_letter_code
_entity_poly.pdbx_strand_id
1 'polypeptide(L)'
;MYLDSIKREKQAFQQLIQQKAHMVIPADREGRDTGNTLLQRGSGRGEENGKSNSTRKAGGATKQEETRPIVIVDMREFRSSLPSMIHKRGIDIIPLTIEVMS
;
A
#
# COMPACT_ATOMS: atom_id res chain seq x y z
N MET A 1 25.19 27.43 16.11
CA MET A 1 23.99 26.68 16.54
C MET A 1 22.69 27.43 16.27
N TYR A 2 22.36 28.56 16.91
CA TYR A 2 21.07 29.25 16.68
C TYR A 2 20.91 29.85 15.27
N LEU A 3 21.94 30.51 14.73
CA LEU A 3 21.89 31.05 13.36
C LEU A 3 21.82 29.94 12.31
N ASP A 4 22.45 28.79 12.58
CA ASP A 4 22.44 27.64 11.67
C ASP A 4 21.07 26.94 11.67
N SER A 5 20.40 26.84 12.83
CA SER A 5 19.05 26.28 12.91
C SER A 5 18.04 27.15 12.15
N ILE A 6 18.11 28.47 12.28
CA ILE A 6 17.24 29.41 11.55
C ILE A 6 17.48 29.34 10.04
N LYS A 7 18.74 29.24 9.60
CA LYS A 7 19.08 29.03 8.18
C LYS A 7 18.51 27.72 7.65
N ARG A 8 18.67 26.63 8.41
CA ARG A 8 18.16 25.30 8.05
C ARG A 8 16.64 25.27 7.95
N GLU A 9 15.95 25.91 8.90
CA GLU A 9 14.50 26.01 8.92
C GLU A 9 13.98 26.83 7.74
N LYS A 10 14.57 28.01 7.47
CA LYS A 10 14.23 28.82 6.29
C LYS A 10 14.39 28.02 5.00
N GLN A 11 15.50 27.30 4.85
CA GLN A 11 15.74 26.47 3.68
C GLN A 11 14.70 25.34 3.54
N ALA A 12 14.36 24.65 4.63
CA ALA A 12 13.35 23.60 4.62
C ALA A 12 11.98 24.14 4.18
N PHE A 13 11.55 25.30 4.69
CA PHE A 13 10.30 25.93 4.27
C PHE A 13 10.31 26.36 2.79
N GLN A 14 11.42 26.94 2.31
CA GLN A 14 11.55 27.31 0.90
C GLN A 14 11.45 26.09 -0.02
N GLN A 15 12.08 24.97 0.36
CA GLN A 15 11.98 23.72 -0.39
C GLN A 15 10.55 23.19 -0.44
N LEU A 16 9.82 23.20 0.69
CA LEU A 16 8.42 22.76 0.73
C LEU A 16 7.52 23.62 -0.18
N ILE A 17 7.71 24.94 -0.17
CA ILE A 17 6.95 25.86 -1.04
C ILE A 17 7.23 25.56 -2.52
N GLN A 18 8.50 25.41 -2.88
CA GLN A 18 8.89 25.09 -4.25
C GLN A 18 8.35 23.74 -4.70
N GLN A 19 8.48 22.69 -3.88
CA GLN A 19 7.95 21.36 -4.18
C GLN A 19 6.42 21.40 -4.33
N LYS A 20 5.72 22.11 -3.43
CA LYS A 20 4.26 22.26 -3.52
C LYS A 20 3.82 23.00 -4.77
N ALA A 21 4.54 24.05 -5.17
CA ALA A 21 4.24 24.83 -6.38
C ALA A 21 4.40 24.01 -7.67
N HIS A 22 5.31 23.03 -7.69
CA HIS A 22 5.56 22.15 -8.85
C HIS A 22 4.82 20.80 -8.77
N MET A 23 4.11 20.52 -7.68
CA MET A 23 3.38 19.26 -7.53
C MET A 23 2.16 19.25 -8.45
N VAL A 24 2.14 18.33 -9.42
CA VAL A 24 0.94 18.08 -10.24
C VAL A 24 -0.15 17.52 -9.34
N ILE A 25 -1.31 18.20 -9.31
CA ILE A 25 -2.50 17.72 -8.61
C ILE A 25 -3.22 16.77 -9.58
N PRO A 26 -3.30 15.46 -9.29
CA PRO A 26 -4.07 14.53 -10.12
C PRO A 26 -5.54 14.95 -10.16
N ALA A 27 -6.18 14.84 -11.32
CA ALA A 27 -7.60 15.22 -11.51
C ALA A 27 -8.55 14.44 -10.59
N ASP A 28 -8.17 13.22 -10.19
CA ASP A 28 -8.98 12.31 -9.37
C ASP A 28 -9.10 12.73 -7.89
N ARG A 29 -8.56 13.89 -7.52
CA ARG A 29 -8.56 14.41 -6.14
C ARG A 29 -9.93 14.94 -5.70
N GLU A 30 -10.87 15.13 -6.63
CA GLU A 30 -12.19 15.70 -6.37
C GLU A 30 -13.17 14.71 -5.70
N GLY A 31 -12.76 13.45 -5.47
CA GLY A 31 -13.56 12.46 -4.74
C GLY A 31 -14.91 12.10 -5.40
N ARG A 32 -15.13 12.54 -6.65
CA ARG A 32 -16.32 12.23 -7.44
C ARG A 32 -16.36 10.79 -7.92
N ASP A 33 -15.20 10.15 -8.02
CA ASP A 33 -15.11 8.73 -8.32
C ASP A 33 -14.94 7.94 -7.02
N THR A 34 -15.79 6.93 -6.83
CA THR A 34 -15.96 6.21 -5.55
C THR A 34 -14.76 5.33 -5.15
N GLY A 35 -13.71 5.29 -5.96
CA GLY A 35 -12.50 4.53 -5.71
C GLY A 35 -11.24 5.35 -5.93
N ASN A 36 -10.51 5.66 -4.85
CA ASN A 36 -9.14 6.14 -4.99
C ASN A 36 -8.29 4.96 -5.52
N THR A 37 -7.88 5.04 -6.78
CA THR A 37 -7.10 4.01 -7.47
C THR A 37 -5.79 3.65 -6.74
N LEU A 38 -5.21 4.60 -5.99
CA LEU A 38 -4.03 4.36 -5.14
C LEU A 38 -4.30 3.48 -3.91
N LEU A 39 -5.57 3.40 -3.48
CA LEU A 39 -6.01 2.58 -2.35
C LEU A 39 -6.47 1.18 -2.79
N GLN A 40 -6.53 0.91 -4.09
CA GLN A 40 -6.90 -0.40 -4.60
C GLN A 40 -5.83 -1.43 -4.23
N ARG A 41 -6.21 -2.42 -3.41
CA ARG A 41 -5.37 -3.58 -3.08
C ARG A 41 -5.35 -4.54 -4.27
N GLY A 42 -4.20 -5.16 -4.54
CA GLY A 42 -4.08 -6.20 -5.58
C GLY A 42 -3.69 -5.70 -6.97
N SER A 43 -3.71 -4.38 -7.23
CA SER A 43 -3.33 -3.76 -8.52
C SER A 43 -1.84 -3.85 -8.88
N GLY A 44 -1.03 -4.57 -8.09
CA GLY A 44 0.34 -4.89 -8.47
C GLY A 44 0.35 -5.97 -9.56
N ARG A 45 1.36 -5.93 -10.43
CA ARG A 45 1.67 -6.89 -11.53
C ARG A 45 1.67 -8.41 -11.17
N GLY A 46 1.28 -8.80 -9.97
CA GLY A 46 1.16 -10.19 -9.53
C GLY A 46 -0.12 -10.90 -9.95
N GLU A 47 -1.16 -10.19 -10.42
CA GLU A 47 -2.40 -10.83 -10.91
C GLU A 47 -2.24 -11.50 -12.30
N GLU A 48 -1.14 -11.28 -13.00
CA GLU A 48 -0.92 -11.83 -14.34
C GLU A 48 -0.40 -13.28 -14.34
N ASN A 49 0.10 -13.80 -13.21
CA ASN A 49 0.71 -15.14 -13.15
C ASN A 49 -0.25 -16.29 -12.75
N GLY A 50 -1.54 -16.01 -12.53
CA GLY A 50 -2.51 -17.02 -12.06
C GLY A 50 -3.71 -17.27 -12.96
N LYS A 51 -3.87 -16.53 -14.07
CA LYS A 51 -5.02 -16.67 -14.98
C LYS A 51 -4.72 -17.73 -16.04
N SER A 52 -4.54 -18.99 -15.63
CA SER A 52 -4.72 -20.12 -16.54
C SER A 52 -6.20 -20.19 -16.90
N ASN A 53 -6.53 -19.73 -18.09
CA ASN A 53 -7.86 -19.77 -18.71
C ASN A 53 -8.48 -21.17 -18.61
N SER A 54 -9.40 -21.38 -17.67
CA SER A 54 -10.29 -22.55 -17.70
C SER A 54 -11.54 -22.21 -18.50
N THR A 55 -11.61 -22.70 -19.74
CA THR A 55 -12.75 -22.49 -20.66
C THR A 55 -13.96 -23.39 -20.36
N ARG A 56 -14.00 -24.07 -19.20
CA ARG A 56 -15.16 -24.89 -18.79
C ARG A 56 -16.08 -24.08 -17.87
N LYS A 57 -16.87 -23.17 -18.45
CA LYS A 57 -17.99 -22.51 -17.79
C LYS A 57 -19.31 -23.11 -18.28
N ALA A 58 -19.66 -24.29 -17.77
CA ALA A 58 -20.96 -24.91 -17.97
C ALA A 58 -21.49 -25.38 -16.61
N GLY A 59 -22.61 -24.79 -16.16
CA GLY A 59 -23.44 -25.28 -15.06
C GLY A 59 -22.90 -25.05 -13.64
N GLY A 60 -23.29 -23.92 -13.02
CA GLY A 60 -23.44 -23.86 -11.56
C GLY A 60 -22.18 -23.78 -10.69
N ALA A 61 -21.15 -23.03 -11.07
CA ALA A 61 -20.03 -22.77 -10.17
C ALA A 61 -20.44 -21.74 -9.10
N THR A 62 -20.46 -22.18 -7.84
CA THR A 62 -20.37 -21.30 -6.67
C THR A 62 -19.21 -20.33 -6.88
N LYS A 63 -19.46 -19.04 -6.59
CA LYS A 63 -18.44 -17.99 -6.59
C LYS A 63 -17.29 -18.50 -5.72
N GLN A 64 -16.20 -18.95 -6.35
CA GLN A 64 -15.01 -19.39 -5.65
C GLN A 64 -14.53 -18.15 -4.89
N GLU A 65 -14.74 -18.11 -3.57
CA GLU A 65 -14.19 -17.05 -2.75
C GLU A 65 -12.68 -17.15 -2.90
N GLU A 66 -12.10 -16.21 -3.66
CA GLU A 66 -10.66 -16.05 -3.75
C GLU A 66 -10.16 -15.72 -2.33
N THR A 67 -9.76 -16.74 -1.59
CA THR A 67 -9.20 -16.58 -0.26
C THR A 67 -7.87 -15.88 -0.40
N ARG A 68 -7.76 -14.69 0.21
CA ARG A 68 -6.52 -13.92 0.20
C ARG A 68 -5.49 -14.62 1.09
N PRO A 69 -4.21 -14.67 0.67
CA PRO A 69 -3.16 -15.20 1.53
C PRO A 69 -3.07 -14.35 2.81
N ILE A 70 -2.94 -15.02 3.95
CA ILE A 70 -2.82 -14.40 5.27
C ILE A 70 -1.41 -14.62 5.79
N VAL A 71 -0.80 -13.56 6.33
CA VAL A 71 0.51 -13.63 7.00
C VAL A 71 0.41 -13.04 8.41
N ILE A 72 0.92 -13.78 9.39
CA ILE A 72 1.11 -13.28 10.76
C ILE A 72 2.41 -12.50 10.79
N VAL A 73 2.36 -11.27 11.28
CA VAL A 73 3.52 -10.37 11.36
C VAL A 73 3.74 -9.98 12.81
N ASP A 74 4.98 -10.12 13.27
CA ASP A 74 5.36 -9.68 14.61
C ASP A 74 5.15 -8.17 14.76
N MET A 75 4.57 -7.72 15.88
CA MET A 75 4.32 -6.29 16.12
C MET A 75 5.57 -5.40 15.99
N ARG A 76 6.76 -5.91 16.28
CA ARG A 76 8.03 -5.17 16.12
C ARG A 76 8.35 -4.87 14.65
N GLU A 77 7.90 -5.71 13.73
CA GLU A 77 8.14 -5.60 12.29
C GLU A 77 7.28 -4.50 11.63
N PHE A 78 6.23 -4.01 12.30
CA PHE A 78 5.41 -2.89 11.81
C PHE A 78 6.15 -1.54 11.77
N ARG A 79 7.39 -1.49 12.28
CA ARG A 79 8.28 -0.35 12.13
C ARG A 79 8.98 -0.32 10.76
N SER A 80 8.93 -1.41 10.00
CA SER A 80 9.50 -1.52 8.66
C SER A 80 8.45 -1.22 7.58
N SER A 81 8.89 -1.04 6.33
CA SER A 81 8.00 -0.81 5.19
C SER A 81 7.36 -2.10 4.64
N LEU A 82 7.87 -3.27 5.02
CA LEU A 82 7.47 -4.56 4.44
C LEU A 82 5.98 -4.89 4.67
N PRO A 83 5.42 -4.78 5.90
CA PRO A 83 4.01 -5.04 6.13
C PRO A 83 3.10 -4.18 5.24
N SER A 84 3.40 -2.90 5.11
CA SER A 84 2.65 -1.99 4.22
C SER A 84 2.72 -2.42 2.76
N MET A 85 3.88 -2.88 2.29
CA MET A 85 4.10 -3.26 0.90
C MET A 85 3.37 -4.55 0.52
N ILE A 86 3.36 -5.57 1.39
CA ILE A 86 2.67 -6.84 1.12
C ILE A 86 1.14 -6.68 1.23
N HIS A 87 0.66 -5.83 2.14
CA HIS A 87 -0.78 -5.53 2.25
C HIS A 87 -1.33 -4.88 0.98
N LYS A 88 -0.59 -3.94 0.38
CA LYS A 88 -0.94 -3.32 -0.91
C LYS A 88 -1.05 -4.35 -2.04
N ARG A 89 -0.30 -5.45 -1.97
CA ARG A 89 -0.32 -6.55 -2.95
C ARG A 89 -1.47 -7.55 -2.73
N GLY A 90 -2.36 -7.31 -1.76
CA GLY A 90 -3.52 -8.17 -1.51
C GLY A 90 -3.28 -9.31 -0.52
N ILE A 91 -2.19 -9.27 0.24
CA ILE A 91 -1.93 -10.19 1.35
C ILE A 91 -2.54 -9.59 2.62
N ASP A 92 -3.42 -10.33 3.30
CA ASP A 92 -3.99 -9.90 4.57
C ASP A 92 -2.98 -10.12 5.70
N ILE A 93 -2.92 -9.18 6.65
CA ILE A 93 -1.92 -9.17 7.72
C ILE A 93 -2.60 -9.28 9.07
N ILE A 94 -2.12 -10.21 9.89
CA ILE A 94 -2.53 -10.35 11.29
C ILE A 94 -1.36 -9.92 12.18
N PRO A 95 -1.46 -8.79 12.91
CA PRO A 95 -0.45 -8.39 13.88
C PRO A 95 -0.52 -9.28 15.13
N LEU A 96 0.61 -9.84 15.54
CA LEU A 96 0.73 -10.66 16.76
C LEU A 96 2.11 -10.44 17.40
N THR A 97 2.27 -10.65 18.71
CA THR A 97 3.60 -10.72 19.34
C THR A 97 4.08 -12.17 19.31
N ILE A 98 5.20 -12.42 18.64
CA ILE A 98 5.79 -13.76 18.53
C ILE A 98 6.91 -13.89 19.57
N GLU A 99 6.70 -14.79 20.53
CA GLU A 99 7.72 -15.19 21.49
C GLU A 99 8.53 -16.36 20.92
N VAL A 100 9.87 -16.26 20.97
CA VAL A 100 10.76 -17.37 20.62
C VAL A 100 11.35 -17.88 21.92
N MET A 101 10.91 -19.06 22.36
CA MET A 101 11.54 -19.75 23.49
C MET A 101 12.89 -20.32 23.02
N SER A 102 13.96 -19.97 23.71
CA SER A 102 15.31 -20.56 23.50
C SER A 102 15.43 -21.92 24.15
#